data_AF-A0A9D4L9P3-F1
#
_entry.id   AF-A0A9D4L9P3-F1
#
_cell.length_a   1.000
_cell.length_b   1.000
_cell.length_c   1.000
_cell.angle_alpha   90.00
_cell.angle_beta   90.00
_cell.angle_gamma   90.00
#
_symmetry.space_group_name_H-M   'P 1'
#
loop_
_entity.id
_entity.type
_entity.pdbx_description
1 polymer ?
#
loop_
_entity_poly.entity_id
_entity_poly.type
_entity_poly.pdbx_seq_one_letter_code
_entity_poly.pdbx_strand_id
1 'polypeptide(L)' 'MELEGLKRALSNLFNNGIDVSDLVTDRHVQVRKFLREEMGRVRHWFDAWHMAKGIKKKLIALGKK' A
#
# COMPACT_ATOMS: atom_id res chain seq x y z
N MET A 1 -12.47 -2.91 -6.26
CA MET A 1 -12.00 -1.97 -7.31
C MET A 1 -10.53 -1.59 -7.13
N GLU A 2 -10.06 -1.30 -5.91
CA GLU A 2 -8.68 -0.86 -5.66
C GLU A 2 -7.60 -1.81 -6.20
N LEU A 3 -7.72 -3.12 -5.97
CA LEU A 3 -6.75 -4.10 -6.49
C LEU A 3 -6.68 -4.09 -8.02
N GLU A 4 -7.83 -4.04 -8.68
CA GLU A 4 -7.90 -4.02 -10.14
C GLU A 4 -7.32 -2.72 -10.72
N GLY A 5 -7.59 -1.58 -10.08
CA GLY A 5 -6.98 -0.30 -10.44
C GLY A 5 -5.47 -0.34 -10.31
N LEU A 6 -4.95 -0.90 -9.21
CA LEU A 6 -3.51 -1.07 -9.01
C LEU A 6 -2.89 -1.98 -10.08
N LYS A 7 -3.51 -3.12 -10.38
CA LYS A 7 -3.04 -4.03 -11.44
C LYS A 7 -2.92 -3.32 -12.77
N ARG A 8 -3.96 -2.59 -13.19
CA ARG A 8 -3.95 -1.83 -14.45
C ARG A 8 -2.88 -0.75 -14.49
N ALA A 9 -2.71 -0.02 -13.39
CA ALA A 9 -1.68 1.02 -13.29
C ALA A 9 -0.27 0.41 -13.40
N LEU A 10 0.02 -0.66 -12.68
CA LEU A 10 1.31 -1.36 -12.75
C LEU A 10 1.56 -1.94 -14.14
N SER A 11 0.58 -2.62 -14.73
CA SER A 11 0.69 -3.14 -16.11
C SER A 11 0.98 -2.02 -17.10
N ASN A 12 0.34 -0.85 -16.94
CA ASN A 12 0.61 0.30 -17.80
C ASN A 12 2.06 0.79 -17.67
N LEU A 13 2.59 0.93 -16.45
CA LEU A 13 3.97 1.32 -16.21
C LEU A 13 4.96 0.33 -16.84
N PHE A 14 4.78 -0.96 -16.59
CA PHE A 14 5.66 -2.00 -17.11
C PHE A 14 5.62 -2.09 -18.64
N ASN A 15 4.43 -1.95 -19.26
CA ASN A 15 4.30 -1.93 -20.71
C ASN A 15 4.99 -0.72 -21.37
N ASN A 16 5.19 0.36 -20.62
CA ASN A 16 5.96 1.53 -21.06
C ASN A 16 7.45 1.46 -20.67
N GLY A 17 7.93 0.29 -20.22
CA GLY A 17 9.33 0.08 -19.84
C GLY A 17 9.73 0.73 -18.52
N ILE A 18 8.77 1.15 -17.69
CA ILE A 18 9.03 1.73 -16.38
C ILE A 18 9.05 0.62 -15.35
N ASP A 19 10.23 0.32 -14.79
CA ASP A 19 10.36 -0.60 -13.67
C ASP A 19 10.02 0.10 -12.35
N VAL A 20 9.32 -0.61 -11.47
CA VAL A 20 8.86 -0.07 -10.18
C VAL A 20 9.63 -0.76 -9.07
N SER A 21 10.59 -0.06 -8.47
CA SER A 21 11.41 -0.62 -7.39
C SER A 21 10.67 -0.68 -6.06
N ASP A 22 9.92 0.37 -5.74
CA ASP A 22 9.27 0.59 -4.45
C ASP A 22 7.85 1.10 -4.66
N LEU A 23 6.93 0.57 -3.86
CA LEU A 23 5.53 0.97 -3.88
C LEU A 23 5.03 1.17 -2.45
N VAL A 24 4.41 2.32 -2.19
CA VAL A 24 3.77 2.64 -0.91
C VAL A 24 2.26 2.55 -1.07
N THR A 25 1.59 1.78 -0.23
CA THR A 25 0.11 1.71 -0.22
C THR A 25 -0.47 1.78 1.19
N ASP A 26 -1.78 1.98 1.26
CA ASP A 26 -2.55 1.69 2.47
C ASP A 26 -2.59 0.19 2.80
N ARG A 27 -3.12 -0.13 3.98
CA ARG A 27 -3.18 -1.49 4.54
C ARG A 27 -4.33 -2.34 3.99
N HIS A 28 -4.66 -2.19 2.71
CA HIS A 28 -5.73 -2.97 2.09
C HIS A 28 -5.29 -4.44 1.89
N VAL A 29 -6.05 -5.38 2.46
CA VAL A 29 -5.65 -6.80 2.59
C VAL A 29 -5.39 -7.45 1.24
N GLN A 30 -6.25 -7.18 0.25
CA GLN A 30 -6.12 -7.77 -1.09
C GLN A 30 -4.89 -7.23 -1.84
N VAL A 31 -4.58 -5.94 -1.69
CA VAL A 31 -3.38 -5.31 -2.29
C VAL A 31 -2.12 -5.89 -1.67
N ARG A 32 -2.06 -5.98 -0.34
CA ARG A 32 -0.94 -6.60 0.37
C ARG A 32 -0.72 -8.05 -0.04
N LYS A 33 -1.81 -8.82 -0.22
CA LYS A 33 -1.73 -10.21 -0.70
C LYS A 33 -1.13 -10.27 -2.10
N PHE A 34 -1.70 -9.49 -3.03
CA PHE A 34 -1.24 -9.43 -4.41
C PHE A 34 0.23 -9.02 -4.52
N LEU A 35 0.65 -7.94 -3.86
CA LEU A 35 2.04 -7.47 -3.95
C LEU A 35 3.03 -8.50 -3.41
N ARG A 36 2.67 -9.21 -2.32
CA ARG A 36 3.51 -10.26 -1.74
C ARG A 36 3.63 -11.49 -2.64
N GLU A 37 2.53 -11.92 -3.26
CA GLU A 37 2.47 -13.18 -4.00
C GLU A 37 2.87 -13.03 -5.47
N GLU A 38 2.58 -11.89 -6.09
CA GLU A 38 2.66 -11.70 -7.54
C GLU A 38 3.69 -10.64 -7.95
N MET A 39 4.13 -9.77 -7.02
CA MET A 39 5.06 -8.67 -7.31
C MET A 39 6.35 -8.78 -6.49
N GLY A 40 6.98 -9.96 -6.47
CA GLY A 40 8.17 -10.24 -5.64
C GLY A 40 9.41 -9.37 -5.90
N ARG A 41 9.46 -8.63 -7.01
CA ARG A 41 10.54 -7.67 -7.32
C ARG A 41 10.27 -6.26 -6.78
N VAL A 42 9.00 -5.92 -6.54
CA VAL A 42 8.59 -4.61 -6.04
C VAL A 42 8.62 -4.63 -4.51
N ARG A 43 9.40 -3.74 -3.90
CA ARG A 43 9.40 -3.59 -2.44
C ARG A 43 8.15 -2.85 -2.00
N HIS A 44 7.33 -3.51 -1.18
CA HIS A 44 6.08 -2.95 -0.67
C HIS A 44 6.27 -2.29 0.70
N TRP A 45 5.86 -1.03 0.80
CA TRP A 45 5.86 -0.22 2.02
C TRP A 45 4.44 0.21 2.39
N PHE A 46 4.22 0.49 3.67
CA PHE A 46 2.97 1.10 4.13
C PHE A 46 3.11 2.61 4.25
N ASP A 47 2.01 3.32 3.99
CA ASP A 47 1.91 4.75 4.25
C ASP A 47 2.08 5.04 5.75
N ALA A 48 3.23 5.62 6.09
CA ALA A 48 3.60 5.99 7.45
C ALA A 48 2.66 7.07 8.03
N TRP A 49 2.14 7.98 7.20
CA TRP A 49 1.21 9.02 7.66
C TRP A 49 -0.11 8.40 8.12
N HIS A 50 -0.68 7.48 7.32
CA HIS A 50 -1.88 6.75 7.71
C HIS A 50 -1.67 5.93 9.00
N MET A 51 -0.49 5.35 9.18
CA MET A 51 -0.13 4.67 10.43
C MET A 51 -0.07 5.63 11.62
N ALA A 52 0.66 6.75 11.51
CA ALA A 52 0.81 7.75 12.56
C ALA A 52 -0.55 8.35 12.97
N LYS A 53 -1.39 8.66 11.97
CA LYS A 53 -2.76 9.14 12.17
C LYS A 53 -3.61 8.13 12.94
N GLY A 54 -3.51 6.85 12.61
CA GLY A 54 -4.21 5.77 13.31
C GLY A 54 -3.78 5.64 14.77
N ILE A 55 -2.46 5.71 15.04
CA ILE A 55 -1.91 5.67 16.40
C ILE A 55 -2.38 6.88 17.21
N LYS A 56 -2.26 8.09 16.66
CA LYS A 56 -2.70 9.33 17.30
C LYS A 56 -4.16 9.25 17.75
N LYS A 57 -5.07 8.75 16.88
CA LYS A 57 -6.49 8.59 17.23
C LYS A 57 -6.68 7.67 18.44
N LYS A 58 -5.96 6.55 18.49
CA LYS A 58 -6.04 5.60 19.62
C LYS A 58 -5.53 6.22 20.92
N LEU A 59 -4.42 6.94 20.87
CA LEU A 59 -3.87 7.63 22.04
C LEU A 59 -4.83 8.70 22.59
N ILE A 60 -5.44 9.51 21.70
CA ILE A 60 -6.45 10.50 22.10
C ILE A 60 -7.66 9.84 22.75
N ALA A 61 -8.11 8.69 22.23
CA ALA A 61 -9.23 7.96 22.81
C ALA A 61 -8.91 7.40 24.21
N LEU A 62 -7.67 6.92 24.41
CA LEU A 62 -7.20 6.42 25.71
C LEU A 62 -7.09 7.54 26.75
N GLY A 63 -6.57 8.70 26.38
CA GLY A 63 -6.39 9.85 27.29
C GLY A 63 -7.68 10.62 27.64
N LYS A 64 -8.83 10.22 27.10
CA LYS A 64 -10.15 10.77 27.46
C LYS A 64 -10.87 9.96 28.56
N LYS A 65 -10.24 8.89 29.04
CA LYS A 65 -10.63 8.20 30.29
C LYS A 65 -9.88 8.82 31.46
#